data_AF-A0A845E4N0-F1
#
_entry.id   AF-A0A845E4N0-F1
#
_cell.length_a   1.000
_cell.length_b   1.000
_cell.length_c   1.000
_cell.angle_alpha   90.00
_cell.angle_beta   90.00
_cell.angle_gamma   90.00
#
_symmetry.space_group_name_H-M   'P 1'
#
loop_
_entity.id
_entity.type
_entity.pdbx_description
1 polymer ?
#
loop_
_entity_poly.entity_id
_entity_poly.type
_entity_poly.pdbx_seq_one_letter_code
_entity_poly.pdbx_strand_id
1 'polypeptide(L)'
;MDAIQQKVVQEKIDQLANKEVYVHLETTNGAYASHFDENAYNVGAFIRNAQVSYQHGKIVSTGGSYRVGLKLDLGWVYAEGLTDFEIDEKNRLLMAGHDREGRLMVALEISETPFSHEADPDE
;
A
#
# COMPACT_ATOMS: atom_id res chain seq x y z
N MET A 1 11.80 1.40 5.26
CA MET A 1 11.20 2.16 4.15
C MET A 1 11.93 3.48 3.88
N ASP A 2 12.05 3.82 2.61
CA ASP A 2 12.63 5.06 2.08
C ASP A 2 11.59 5.89 1.34
N ALA A 3 11.85 7.17 1.08
CA ALA A 3 10.98 8.00 0.27
C ALA A 3 10.78 7.44 -1.16
N ILE A 4 9.55 7.46 -1.68
CA ILE A 4 9.21 6.90 -3.00
C ILE A 4 10.11 7.44 -4.11
N GLN A 5 10.80 6.50 -4.74
CA GLN A 5 11.48 6.71 -6.02
C GLN A 5 10.55 6.23 -7.13
N GLN A 6 9.77 7.14 -7.72
CA GLN A 6 8.66 6.81 -8.62
C GLN A 6 9.04 5.83 -9.74
N LYS A 7 10.24 5.96 -10.32
CA LYS A 7 10.71 5.06 -11.38
C LYS A 7 10.91 3.63 -10.88
N VAL A 8 11.56 3.45 -9.74
CA VAL A 8 11.82 2.14 -9.13
C VAL A 8 10.51 1.45 -8.76
N VAL A 9 9.59 2.19 -8.15
CA VAL A 9 8.26 1.68 -7.80
C VAL A 9 7.47 1.29 -9.05
N GLN A 10 7.48 2.12 -10.11
CA GLN A 10 6.83 1.78 -11.37
C GLN A 10 7.40 0.50 -11.99
N GLU A 11 8.74 0.37 -12.05
CA GLU A 11 9.39 -0.83 -12.58
C GLU A 11 8.98 -2.09 -11.81
N LYS A 12 8.89 -2.00 -10.48
CA LYS A 12 8.44 -3.12 -9.64
C LYS A 12 6.96 -3.46 -9.84
N ILE A 13 6.09 -2.46 -9.98
CA ILE A 13 4.68 -2.66 -10.34
C ILE A 13 4.57 -3.35 -11.70
N ASP A 14 5.38 -2.97 -12.68
CA ASP A 14 5.35 -3.55 -14.02
C ASP A 14 5.84 -5.02 -14.00
N GLN A 15 6.84 -5.35 -13.18
CA GLN A 15 7.35 -6.73 -13.01
C GLN A 15 6.33 -7.69 -12.39
N LEU A 16 5.42 -7.17 -11.57
CA LEU A 16 4.39 -7.93 -10.87
C LEU A 16 3.08 -8.01 -11.68
N ALA A 17 2.94 -7.24 -12.76
CA ALA A 17 1.76 -7.26 -13.63
C ALA A 17 1.61 -8.61 -14.35
N ASN A 18 0.35 -8.99 -14.63
CA ASN A 18 -0.04 -10.25 -15.30
C ASN A 18 0.41 -11.53 -14.57
N LYS A 19 0.80 -11.41 -13.30
CA LYS A 19 1.02 -12.53 -12.38
C LYS A 19 -0.16 -12.64 -11.43
N GLU A 20 -0.26 -13.78 -10.77
CA GLU A 20 -1.10 -13.93 -9.59
C GLU A 20 -0.32 -13.41 -8.38
N VAL A 21 -0.86 -12.41 -7.70
CA VAL A 21 -0.22 -11.73 -6.58
C VAL A 21 -1.19 -11.58 -5.41
N TYR A 22 -0.63 -11.43 -4.22
CA TYR A 22 -1.33 -11.09 -3.00
C TYR A 22 -1.19 -9.60 -2.75
N VAL A 23 -2.32 -8.94 -2.58
CA VAL A 23 -2.40 -7.52 -2.26
C VAL A 23 -2.88 -7.34 -0.82
N HIS A 24 -2.18 -6.47 -0.10
CA HIS A 24 -2.65 -5.89 1.15
C HIS A 24 -2.96 -4.41 0.91
N LEU A 25 -4.14 -3.97 1.35
CA LEU A 25 -4.54 -2.57 1.34
C LEU A 25 -5.16 -2.25 2.69
N GLU A 26 -4.60 -1.24 3.36
CA GLU A 26 -5.11 -0.73 4.62
C GLU A 26 -5.25 0.78 4.53
N THR A 27 -6.33 1.31 5.11
CA THR A 27 -6.46 2.74 5.41
C THR A 27 -6.96 2.91 6.83
N THR A 28 -6.37 3.88 7.52
CA THR A 28 -6.55 4.11 8.97
C THR A 28 -7.00 5.54 9.25
N ASN A 29 -7.53 6.23 8.22
CA ASN A 29 -7.82 7.66 8.24
C ASN A 29 -8.71 8.12 9.43
N GLY A 30 -9.44 7.20 10.08
CA GLY A 30 -10.13 7.48 11.33
C GLY A 30 -9.52 6.89 12.61
N ALA A 31 -8.63 5.89 12.57
CA ALA A 31 -8.13 5.20 13.77
C ALA A 31 -7.41 6.14 14.76
N TYR A 32 -6.88 7.26 14.27
CA TYR A 32 -6.19 8.28 15.07
C TYR A 32 -6.95 9.59 15.21
N ALA A 33 -8.09 9.75 14.55
CA ALA A 33 -8.87 10.97 14.62
C ALA A 33 -9.43 11.20 16.05
N SER A 34 -9.65 10.11 16.79
CA SER A 34 -10.04 10.12 18.21
C SER A 34 -9.00 10.72 19.17
N HIS A 35 -7.71 10.81 18.77
CA HIS A 35 -6.68 11.52 19.55
C HIS A 35 -6.82 13.04 19.50
N PHE A 36 -7.51 13.59 18.49
CA PHE A 36 -7.73 15.04 18.34
C PHE A 36 -9.17 15.47 18.62
N ASP A 37 -10.14 14.57 18.46
CA ASP A 37 -11.55 14.79 18.77
C ASP A 37 -12.21 13.46 19.16
N GLU A 38 -12.67 13.33 20.42
CA GLU A 38 -13.37 12.13 20.92
C GLU A 38 -14.63 11.76 20.11
N ASN A 39 -15.14 12.69 19.28
CA ASN A 39 -16.29 12.46 18.40
C ASN A 39 -15.90 12.02 16.99
N ALA A 40 -14.61 11.85 16.69
CA ALA A 40 -14.17 11.45 15.36
C ALA A 40 -14.49 9.99 15.04
N TYR A 41 -14.99 9.74 13.83
CA TYR A 41 -15.34 8.39 13.39
C TYR A 41 -14.07 7.61 13.04
N ASN A 42 -13.81 6.52 13.76
CA ASN A 42 -12.78 5.55 13.41
C ASN A 42 -13.20 4.77 12.14
N VAL A 43 -12.89 5.30 10.97
CA VAL A 43 -13.15 4.68 9.66
C VAL A 43 -11.85 4.15 9.08
N GLY A 44 -11.90 2.91 8.59
CA GLY A 44 -10.80 2.28 7.90
C GLY A 44 -11.30 1.17 6.97
N ALA A 45 -10.42 0.73 6.11
CA ALA A 45 -10.62 -0.45 5.28
C ALA A 45 -9.39 -1.32 5.44
N PHE A 46 -9.59 -2.63 5.55
CA PHE A 46 -8.51 -3.60 5.67
C PHE A 46 -8.80 -4.78 4.77
N ILE A 47 -7.85 -5.09 3.90
CA ILE A 47 -7.83 -6.32 3.13
C ILE A 47 -6.41 -6.85 3.13
N ARG A 48 -6.23 -8.13 3.46
CA ARG A 48 -4.93 -8.79 3.48
C ARG A 48 -5.02 -10.08 2.70
N ASN A 49 -3.96 -10.40 1.96
CA ASN A 49 -3.89 -11.58 1.10
C ASN A 49 -5.03 -11.65 0.08
N ALA A 50 -5.46 -10.51 -0.46
CA ALA A 50 -6.33 -10.52 -1.63
C ALA A 50 -5.55 -11.03 -2.84
N GLN A 51 -5.86 -12.25 -3.26
CA GLN A 51 -5.28 -12.83 -4.45
C GLN A 51 -5.92 -12.19 -5.68
N VAL A 52 -5.12 -11.51 -6.49
CA VAL A 52 -5.57 -10.81 -7.70
C VAL A 52 -4.55 -11.00 -8.82
N SER A 53 -5.00 -10.78 -10.06
CA SER A 53 -4.10 -10.49 -11.18
C SER A 53 -4.49 -9.14 -11.78
N TYR A 54 -3.50 -8.30 -12.05
CA TYR A 54 -3.72 -6.99 -12.64
C TYR A 54 -2.99 -6.87 -13.98
N GLN A 55 -3.66 -6.26 -14.95
CA GLN A 55 -3.18 -6.13 -16.33
C GLN A 55 -2.02 -5.14 -16.43
N HIS A 56 -2.15 -4.01 -15.73
CA HIS A 56 -1.12 -2.98 -15.60
C HIS A 56 -1.38 -2.17 -14.33
N GLY A 57 -0.32 -1.52 -13.83
CA GLY A 57 -0.42 -0.59 -12.71
C GLY A 57 0.30 0.72 -13.03
N LYS A 58 -0.09 1.79 -12.32
CA LYS A 58 0.51 3.11 -12.52
C LYS A 58 0.71 3.81 -11.20
N ILE A 59 1.92 4.34 -11.00
CA ILE A 59 2.21 5.32 -9.95
C ILE A 59 2.30 6.73 -10.54
N VAL A 60 1.62 7.68 -9.90
CA VAL A 60 1.64 9.10 -10.27
C VAL A 60 1.85 9.98 -9.04
N SER A 61 2.57 11.09 -9.21
CA SER A 61 2.74 12.08 -8.16
C SER A 61 1.50 12.95 -8.00
N THR A 62 1.12 13.23 -6.76
CA THR A 62 -0.07 13.99 -6.35
C THR A 62 0.31 14.97 -5.24
N GLY A 63 0.71 16.19 -5.61
CA GLY A 63 0.80 17.32 -4.67
C GLY A 63 1.65 17.08 -3.41
N GLY A 64 2.74 16.32 -3.52
CA GLY A 64 3.63 15.99 -2.40
C GLY A 64 3.54 14.54 -1.90
N SER A 65 2.63 13.74 -2.45
CA SER A 65 2.55 12.29 -2.23
C SER A 65 2.44 11.57 -3.58
N TYR A 66 2.17 10.27 -3.53
CA TYR A 66 1.93 9.43 -4.69
C TYR A 66 0.61 8.67 -4.56
N ARG A 67 0.14 8.27 -5.75
CA ARG A 67 -1.09 7.56 -5.94
C ARG A 67 -0.83 6.38 -6.88
N VAL A 68 -1.22 5.19 -6.45
CA VAL A 68 -1.04 3.93 -7.19
C VAL A 68 -2.40 3.35 -7.54
N GLY A 69 -2.59 3.03 -8.81
CA GLY A 69 -3.76 2.30 -9.30
C GLY A 69 -3.35 1.01 -10.01
N LEU A 70 -4.05 -0.09 -9.73
CA LEU A 70 -3.88 -1.39 -10.38
C LEU A 70 -5.17 -1.74 -11.13
N LYS A 71 -5.09 -1.97 -12.45
CA LYS A 71 -6.24 -2.43 -13.26
C LYS A 71 -6.37 -3.95 -13.13
N LEU A 72 -7.39 -4.41 -12.40
CA LEU A 72 -7.77 -5.84 -12.40
C LEU A 72 -8.64 -6.13 -13.63
N ASP A 73 -9.04 -7.38 -13.86
CA ASP A 73 -9.97 -7.69 -14.96
C ASP A 73 -11.34 -7.01 -14.79
N LEU A 74 -11.98 -7.22 -13.64
CA LEU A 74 -13.34 -6.73 -13.34
C LEU A 74 -13.37 -5.46 -12.48
N GLY A 75 -12.22 -4.87 -12.18
CA GLY A 75 -12.16 -3.75 -11.24
C GLY A 75 -10.79 -3.09 -11.15
N TRP A 76 -10.57 -2.41 -10.03
CA TRP A 76 -9.36 -1.65 -9.74
C TRP A 76 -9.01 -1.74 -8.25
N VAL A 77 -7.73 -1.76 -7.94
CA VAL A 77 -7.20 -1.43 -6.61
C VAL A 77 -6.59 -0.04 -6.68
N TYR A 78 -6.79 0.77 -5.65
CA TYR A 78 -6.36 2.15 -5.66
C TYR A 78 -5.93 2.59 -4.25
N ALA A 79 -4.77 3.24 -4.16
CA ALA A 79 -4.25 3.83 -2.93
C ALA A 79 -3.67 5.22 -3.23
N GLU A 80 -3.97 6.18 -2.35
CA GLU A 80 -3.53 7.58 -2.48
C GLU A 80 -2.97 8.07 -1.14
N GLY A 81 -1.95 8.94 -1.20
CA GLY A 81 -1.25 9.43 -0.02
C GLY A 81 0.01 8.64 0.31
N LEU A 82 0.50 7.79 -0.61
CA LEU A 82 1.73 7.02 -0.43
C LEU A 82 2.95 7.95 -0.48
N THR A 83 3.87 7.81 0.46
CA THR A 83 5.07 8.65 0.58
C THR A 83 6.35 7.84 0.60
N ASP A 84 6.28 6.64 1.17
CA ASP A 84 7.41 5.77 1.47
C ASP A 84 7.22 4.41 0.79
N PHE A 85 8.33 3.75 0.48
CA PHE A 85 8.34 2.40 -0.06
C PHE A 85 9.54 1.59 0.39
N GLU A 86 9.45 0.29 0.19
CA GLU A 86 10.53 -0.65 0.32
C GLU A 86 10.31 -1.82 -0.64
N ILE A 87 11.40 -2.33 -1.22
CA ILE A 87 11.40 -3.66 -1.83
C ILE A 87 12.24 -4.52 -0.92
N ASP A 88 11.57 -5.39 -0.18
CA ASP A 88 12.22 -6.15 0.89
C ASP A 88 13.01 -7.36 0.36
N GLU A 89 13.64 -8.10 1.27
CA GLU A 89 14.42 -9.29 0.95
C GLU A 89 13.61 -10.42 0.31
N LYS A 90 12.29 -10.46 0.58
CA LYS A 90 11.33 -11.39 -0.02
C LYS A 90 10.83 -10.91 -1.39
N ASN A 91 11.40 -9.80 -1.90
CA ASN A 91 11.07 -9.18 -3.18
C ASN A 91 9.62 -8.69 -3.26
N ARG A 92 9.03 -8.30 -2.11
CA ARG A 92 7.69 -7.71 -1.98
C ARG A 92 7.78 -6.20 -2.15
N LEU A 93 6.80 -5.59 -2.81
CA LEU A 93 6.69 -4.13 -2.87
C LEU A 93 5.82 -3.67 -1.71
N LEU A 94 6.41 -2.98 -0.76
CA LEU A 94 5.72 -2.39 0.39
C LEU A 94 5.66 -0.88 0.18
N MET A 95 4.48 -0.28 0.27
CA MET A 95 4.32 1.17 0.16
C MET A 95 3.41 1.66 1.26
N ALA A 96 3.79 2.77 1.89
CA ALA A 96 3.05 3.36 2.99
C ALA A 96 2.96 4.88 2.86
N GLY A 97 1.93 5.44 3.45
CA GLY A 97 1.74 6.86 3.66
C GLY A 97 1.51 7.13 5.13
N HIS A 98 2.24 8.10 5.69
CA HIS A 98 2.18 8.46 7.10
C HIS A 98 1.69 9.90 7.29
N ASP A 99 1.03 10.15 8.41
CA ASP A 99 0.68 11.52 8.81
C ASP A 99 1.90 12.27 9.39
N ARG A 100 1.69 13.51 9.83
CA ARG A 100 2.76 14.36 10.38
C ARG A 100 3.37 13.83 11.68
N GLU A 101 2.68 12.92 12.36
CA GLU A 101 3.13 12.27 13.60
C GLU A 101 3.77 10.90 13.32
N GLY A 102 3.91 10.52 12.04
CA GLY A 102 4.49 9.26 11.61
C GLY A 102 3.52 8.09 11.70
N ARG A 103 2.22 8.33 11.92
CA ARG A 103 1.23 7.26 12.01
C ARG A 103 0.78 6.83 10.62
N LEU A 104 0.62 5.53 10.42
CA LEU A 104 0.14 4.98 9.16
C LEU A 104 -1.23 5.60 8.81
N MET A 105 -1.40 6.04 7.56
CA MET A 105 -2.68 6.49 6.98
C MET A 105 -3.18 5.53 5.90
N VAL A 106 -2.24 5.01 5.10
CA VAL A 106 -2.50 4.12 3.97
C VAL A 106 -1.33 3.16 3.79
N ALA A 107 -1.60 1.90 3.50
CA ALA A 107 -0.63 0.92 3.04
C ALA A 107 -1.13 0.25 1.77
N LEU A 108 -0.26 0.07 0.78
CA LEU A 108 -0.49 -0.81 -0.37
C LEU A 108 0.73 -1.69 -0.56
N GLU A 109 0.56 -2.99 -0.36
CA GLU A 109 1.63 -3.97 -0.48
C GLU A 109 1.27 -5.02 -1.52
N ILE A 110 2.27 -5.46 -2.30
CA ILE A 110 2.10 -6.42 -3.39
C ILE A 110 3.20 -7.48 -3.30
N SER A 111 2.81 -8.75 -3.32
CA SER A 111 3.72 -9.90 -3.20
C SER A 111 3.29 -11.06 -4.09
N GLU A 112 4.24 -11.85 -4.61
CA GLU A 112 3.93 -13.11 -5.30
C GLU A 112 3.57 -14.24 -4.30
N THR A 113 3.80 -14.02 -3.00
CA THR A 113 3.47 -14.96 -1.91
C THR A 113 2.58 -14.31 -0.86
N PRO A 114 1.74 -15.07 -0.13
CA PRO A 114 0.93 -14.51 0.95
C PRO A 114 1.80 -13.82 2.02
N PHE A 115 1.32 -12.71 2.54
CA PHE A 115 1.87 -12.08 3.73
C PHE A 115 1.55 -12.94 4.97
N SER A 116 2.54 -13.17 5.84
CA SER A 116 2.38 -13.92 7.09
C SER A 116 1.42 -13.20 8.07
N HIS A 117 0.83 -13.98 8.98
CA HIS A 117 -0.06 -13.48 10.04
C HIS A 117 0.69 -13.09 11.31
N GLU A 118 1.91 -13.60 11.50
CA GLU A 118 2.76 -13.26 12.64
C GLU A 118 3.54 -12.00 12.29
N ALA A 119 3.56 -11.04 13.23
CA ALA A 119 4.61 -10.03 13.25
C ALA A 119 5.93 -10.78 13.22
N ASP A 120 6.79 -10.50 12.24
CA ASP A 120 8.10 -11.12 12.19
C ASP A 120 8.76 -10.80 13.53
N PRO A 121 9.12 -11.80 14.37
CA PRO A 121 9.65 -11.52 15.71
C PRO A 121 11.00 -10.78 15.68
N ASP A 122 11.57 -10.61 14.48
CA ASP A 122 12.81 -9.89 14.18
C ASP A 122 12.60 -8.51 13.51
N GLU A 123 11.35 -8.00 13.40
CA GLU A 123 11.03 -6.59 13.08
C GLU A 123 11.03 -5.67 14.32
#